data_AF-A0AAE1HI00-F1
#
_entry.id   AF-A0AAE1HI00-F1
#
_cell.length_a   1.000
_cell.length_b   1.000
_cell.length_c   1.000
_cell.angle_alpha   90.00
_cell.angle_beta   90.00
_cell.angle_gamma   90.00
#
_symmetry.space_group_name_H-M   'P 1'
#
loop_
_entity.id
_entity.type
_entity.pdbx_description
1 polymer ?
#
loop_
_entity_poly.entity_id
_entity_poly.type
_entity_poly.pdbx_seq_one_letter_code
_entity_poly.pdbx_strand_id
1 'polypeptide(L)'
;MASSNRISENDESEETLTNQISEEFSRIQKLHDDAVLKFKRSVPFILEYALKAKPKIYEEVSNKFSNANVRALVLLTKLLTVTLSKNTTSPEEREHIKNFKTSIESIPSSALFQVVPEGTDVENHVSEETHPVLSEQLAPIFPYLLWSTRDFRSGMIYLKIDKLCFLIERVENEDSILRAFDIFIKAHHVFMLKYHPYLRTTLFDYFESLYGIKTPLNSVARFVTALRNMN
;
A
#
# COMPACT_ATOMS: atom_id res chain seq x y z
N MET A 1 46.20 -9.20 19.46
CA MET A 1 44.94 -8.64 19.99
C MET A 1 44.81 -7.22 19.46
N ALA A 2 44.01 -7.03 18.42
CA ALA A 2 43.65 -5.71 17.90
C ALA A 2 42.13 -5.67 17.86
N SER A 3 41.54 -5.01 18.86
CA SER A 3 40.10 -4.81 18.98
C SER A 3 39.74 -3.42 18.48
N SER A 4 38.61 -3.38 17.77
CA SER A 4 37.61 -2.31 17.73
C SER A 4 38.02 -0.93 17.17
N ASN A 5 37.39 -0.56 16.05
CA ASN A 5 36.80 0.76 15.79
C ASN A 5 36.31 0.85 14.33
N ARG A 6 35.23 0.12 14.00
CA ARG A 6 34.47 0.29 12.75
C ARG A 6 32.96 0.13 12.99
N ILE A 7 32.47 0.68 14.09
CA ILE A 7 31.04 0.75 14.40
C ILE A 7 30.81 2.13 15.02
N SER A 8 30.50 3.13 14.20
CA SER A 8 29.90 4.39 14.68
C SER A 8 29.45 5.32 13.55
N GLU A 9 30.08 5.32 12.39
CA GLU A 9 29.75 6.30 11.33
C GLU A 9 28.53 5.93 10.47
N ASN A 10 28.20 4.64 10.33
CA ASN A 10 27.01 4.23 9.57
C ASN A 10 25.71 4.48 10.35
N ASP A 11 25.69 4.20 11.65
CA ASP A 11 24.46 4.26 12.47
C ASP A 11 23.96 5.70 12.66
N GLU A 12 24.85 6.69 12.86
CA GLU A 12 24.46 8.11 12.95
C GLU A 12 23.87 8.64 11.62
N SER A 13 24.35 8.11 10.48
CA SER A 13 23.83 8.51 9.16
C SER A 13 22.44 7.93 8.88
N GLU A 14 22.16 6.71 9.33
CA GLU A 14 20.86 6.05 9.20
C GLU A 14 19.81 6.68 10.11
N GLU A 15 20.19 7.03 11.34
CA GLU A 15 19.32 7.74 12.29
C GLU A 15 18.97 9.15 11.79
N THR A 16 19.95 9.87 11.22
CA THR A 16 19.72 11.20 10.63
C THR A 16 18.80 11.14 9.41
N LEU A 17 18.97 10.14 8.54
CA LEU A 17 18.09 9.93 7.39
C LEU A 17 16.67 9.56 7.81
N THR A 18 16.53 8.70 8.82
CA THR A 18 15.23 8.30 9.37
C THR A 18 14.47 9.48 9.97
N ASN A 19 15.18 10.39 10.65
CA ASN A 19 14.62 11.62 11.20
C ASN A 19 14.17 12.58 10.09
N GLN A 20 14.97 12.78 9.04
CA GLN A 20 14.60 13.62 7.90
C GLN A 20 13.38 13.08 7.13
N ILE A 21 13.32 11.77 6.92
CA ILE A 21 12.16 11.12 6.28
C ILE A 21 10.91 11.27 7.14
N SER A 22 11.03 11.09 8.46
CA SER A 22 9.92 11.23 9.41
C SER A 22 9.40 12.68 9.48
N GLU A 23 10.29 13.67 9.43
CA GLU A 23 9.92 15.08 9.32
C GLU A 23 9.18 15.40 8.02
N GLU A 24 9.64 14.86 6.88
CA GLU A 24 8.96 15.04 5.59
C GLU A 24 7.57 14.38 5.58
N PHE A 25 7.41 13.18 6.15
CA PHE A 25 6.10 12.57 6.33
C PHE A 25 5.17 13.41 7.21
N SER A 26 5.70 14.00 8.29
CA SER A 26 4.94 14.90 9.17
C SER A 26 4.53 16.20 8.47
N ARG A 27 5.35 16.71 7.53
CA ARG A 27 5.00 17.88 6.69
C ARG A 27 3.91 17.55 5.67
N ILE A 28 4.00 16.39 5.03
CA ILE A 28 3.03 15.88 4.06
C ILE A 28 1.63 15.72 4.67
N GLN A 29 1.55 15.28 5.93
CA GLN A 29 0.29 15.12 6.67
C GLN A 29 -0.53 16.42 6.78
N LYS A 30 0.12 17.59 6.80
CA LYS A 30 -0.57 18.90 6.96
C LYS A 30 -1.18 19.44 5.67
N LEU A 31 -0.89 18.84 4.52
CA LEU A 31 -1.38 19.30 3.21
C LEU A 31 -2.69 18.59 2.78
N HIS A 32 -3.51 18.14 3.73
CA HIS A 32 -4.69 17.31 3.47
C HIS A 32 -6.02 18.02 3.57
N ASP A 33 -6.86 17.80 2.55
CA ASP A 33 -8.26 17.39 2.75
C ASP A 33 -8.89 16.79 1.47
N ASP A 34 -8.46 17.17 0.27
CA ASP A 34 -9.30 16.95 -0.93
C ASP A 34 -9.34 15.49 -1.45
N ALA A 35 -8.20 14.78 -1.57
CA ALA A 35 -8.19 13.44 -2.16
C ALA A 35 -8.79 12.35 -1.25
N VAL A 36 -8.47 12.36 0.04
CA VAL A 36 -9.08 11.47 1.04
C VAL A 36 -10.59 11.71 1.10
N LEU A 37 -11.03 12.98 1.08
CA LEU A 37 -12.45 13.32 1.07
C LEU A 37 -13.15 12.86 -0.23
N LYS A 38 -12.52 13.06 -1.39
CA LYS A 38 -13.01 12.54 -2.69
C LYS A 38 -13.12 11.02 -2.69
N PHE A 39 -12.15 10.31 -2.11
CA PHE A 39 -12.22 8.87 -1.94
C PHE A 39 -13.39 8.46 -1.04
N LYS A 40 -13.52 9.06 0.15
CA LYS A 40 -14.63 8.80 1.10
C LYS A 40 -15.99 9.00 0.45
N ARG A 41 -16.16 10.06 -0.35
CA ARG A 41 -17.39 10.30 -1.14
C ARG A 41 -17.67 9.20 -2.15
N SER A 42 -16.62 8.54 -2.67
CA SER A 42 -16.73 7.45 -3.64
C SER A 42 -17.00 6.09 -3.00
N VAL A 43 -16.76 5.91 -1.68
CA VAL A 43 -16.85 4.62 -0.98
C VAL A 43 -18.20 3.91 -1.16
N PRO A 44 -19.36 4.55 -0.96
CA PRO A 44 -20.65 3.87 -1.12
C PRO A 44 -20.81 3.26 -2.52
N PHE A 45 -20.43 4.02 -3.56
CA PHE A 45 -20.51 3.60 -4.95
C PHE A 45 -19.51 2.51 -5.30
N ILE A 46 -18.30 2.55 -4.73
CA ILE A 46 -17.30 1.47 -4.88
C ILE A 46 -17.85 0.17 -4.28
N LEU A 47 -18.44 0.23 -3.10
CA LEU A 47 -19.00 -0.93 -2.42
C LEU A 47 -20.22 -1.48 -3.18
N GLU A 48 -21.11 -0.62 -3.67
CA GLU A 48 -22.24 -1.02 -4.50
C GLU A 48 -21.79 -1.65 -5.83
N TYR A 49 -20.81 -1.02 -6.50
CA TYR A 49 -20.22 -1.57 -7.72
C TYR A 49 -19.61 -2.96 -7.44
N ALA A 50 -18.88 -3.11 -6.33
CA ALA A 50 -18.28 -4.38 -5.94
C ALA A 50 -19.33 -5.47 -5.70
N LEU A 51 -20.41 -5.14 -4.99
CA LEU A 51 -21.52 -6.05 -4.74
C LEU A 51 -22.15 -6.56 -6.06
N LYS A 52 -22.31 -5.68 -7.05
CA LYS A 52 -22.88 -6.03 -8.37
C LYS A 52 -21.90 -6.80 -9.25
N ALA A 53 -20.65 -6.34 -9.34
CA ALA A 53 -19.67 -6.86 -10.28
C ALA A 53 -18.91 -8.10 -9.77
N LYS A 54 -18.65 -8.17 -8.46
CA LYS A 54 -17.84 -9.22 -7.81
C LYS A 54 -18.43 -9.63 -6.44
N PRO A 55 -19.67 -10.16 -6.38
CA PRO A 55 -20.39 -10.42 -5.12
C PRO A 55 -19.63 -11.34 -4.16
N LYS A 56 -18.99 -12.41 -4.67
CA LYS A 56 -18.22 -13.36 -3.83
C LYS A 56 -17.05 -12.67 -3.09
N ILE A 57 -16.31 -11.83 -3.80
CA ILE A 57 -15.16 -11.10 -3.25
C ILE A 57 -15.65 -10.00 -2.28
N TYR A 58 -16.77 -9.36 -2.60
CA TYR A 58 -17.40 -8.40 -1.70
C TYR A 58 -17.79 -9.02 -0.35
N GLU A 59 -18.37 -10.22 -0.38
CA GLU A 59 -18.75 -10.96 0.83
C GLU A 59 -17.52 -11.35 1.67
N GLU A 60 -16.47 -11.89 1.05
CA GLU A 60 -15.21 -12.23 1.72
C GLU A 60 -14.60 -11.01 2.44
N VAL A 61 -14.51 -9.87 1.75
CA VAL A 61 -14.00 -8.62 2.32
C VAL A 61 -14.90 -8.11 3.44
N SER A 62 -16.22 -8.22 3.29
CA SER A 62 -17.19 -7.78 4.29
C SER A 62 -17.17 -8.60 5.57
N ASN A 63 -16.86 -9.90 5.48
CA ASN A 63 -16.68 -10.77 6.63
C ASN A 63 -15.38 -10.48 7.38
N LYS A 64 -14.33 -10.03 6.68
CA LYS A 64 -13.00 -9.78 7.26
C LYS A 64 -12.84 -8.39 7.85
N PHE A 65 -13.37 -7.35 7.21
CA PHE A 65 -13.16 -5.95 7.60
C PHE A 65 -14.49 -5.26 7.89
N SER A 66 -14.67 -4.69 9.09
CA SER A 66 -15.91 -3.98 9.43
C SER A 66 -16.00 -2.58 8.80
N ASN A 67 -14.86 -1.90 8.64
CA ASN A 67 -14.80 -0.52 8.19
C ASN A 67 -15.09 -0.37 6.67
N ALA A 68 -15.98 0.54 6.29
CA ALA A 68 -16.38 0.73 4.88
C ALA A 68 -15.25 1.26 3.99
N ASN A 69 -14.44 2.20 4.49
CA ASN A 69 -13.31 2.77 3.77
C ASN A 69 -12.24 1.72 3.49
N VAL A 70 -11.91 0.89 4.50
CA VAL A 70 -10.96 -0.22 4.37
C VAL A 70 -11.45 -1.25 3.38
N ARG A 71 -12.73 -1.65 3.48
CA ARG A 71 -13.34 -2.57 2.52
C ARG A 71 -13.23 -2.05 1.09
N ALA A 72 -13.60 -0.78 0.86
CA ALA A 72 -13.50 -0.17 -0.46
C ALA A 72 -12.05 -0.13 -0.97
N LEU A 73 -11.09 0.23 -0.13
CA LEU A 73 -9.68 0.29 -0.48
C LEU A 73 -9.13 -1.10 -0.88
N VAL A 74 -9.40 -2.13 -0.09
CA VAL A 74 -8.97 -3.50 -0.39
C VAL A 74 -9.64 -4.01 -1.67
N LEU A 75 -10.95 -3.74 -1.83
CA LEU A 75 -11.70 -4.14 -3.02
C LEU A 75 -11.20 -3.46 -4.29
N LEU A 76 -10.73 -2.21 -4.23
CA LEU A 76 -10.25 -1.49 -5.41
C LEU A 76 -9.18 -2.27 -6.18
N THR A 77 -8.27 -2.95 -5.50
CA THR A 77 -7.24 -3.79 -6.15
C THR A 77 -7.82 -4.94 -6.97
N LYS A 78 -9.03 -5.39 -6.62
CA LYS A 78 -9.76 -6.44 -7.33
C LYS A 78 -10.69 -5.88 -8.39
N LEU A 79 -11.20 -4.66 -8.21
CA LEU A 79 -12.13 -4.03 -9.16
C LEU A 79 -11.41 -3.41 -10.35
N LEU A 80 -10.22 -2.86 -10.13
CA LEU A 80 -9.41 -2.27 -11.17
C LEU A 80 -8.66 -3.38 -11.92
N THR A 81 -8.80 -3.41 -13.25
CA THR A 81 -8.10 -4.40 -14.08
C THR A 81 -6.60 -4.10 -14.07
N VAL A 82 -5.82 -4.95 -13.40
CA VAL A 82 -4.36 -4.84 -13.43
C VAL A 82 -3.84 -5.21 -14.81
N THR A 83 -3.31 -4.22 -15.53
CA THR A 83 -2.62 -4.44 -16.79
C THR A 83 -1.11 -4.43 -16.55
N LEU A 84 -0.50 -5.60 -16.57
CA LEU A 84 0.96 -5.74 -16.57
C LEU A 84 1.46 -5.58 -18.00
N SER A 85 2.02 -4.40 -18.32
CA SER A 85 2.65 -4.19 -19.61
C SER A 85 4.06 -4.81 -19.61
N LYS A 86 4.35 -5.64 -20.62
CA LYS A 86 5.69 -6.23 -20.81
C LYS A 86 6.77 -5.17 -21.05
N ASN A 87 6.39 -3.97 -21.48
CA ASN A 87 7.30 -2.88 -21.78
C ASN A 87 7.68 -2.06 -20.54
N THR A 88 6.91 -2.17 -19.45
CA THR A 88 7.12 -1.39 -18.21
C THR A 88 7.49 -2.25 -17.02
N THR A 89 7.49 -3.57 -17.17
CA THR A 89 7.76 -4.54 -16.10
C THR A 89 9.04 -5.30 -16.44
N SER A 90 10.03 -5.25 -15.56
CA SER A 90 11.32 -5.93 -15.75
C SER A 90 11.17 -7.46 -15.76
N PRO A 91 12.14 -8.22 -16.30
CA PRO A 91 12.13 -9.67 -16.20
C PRO A 91 12.03 -10.19 -14.75
N GLU A 92 12.78 -9.57 -13.82
CA GLU A 92 12.81 -9.91 -12.40
C GLU A 92 11.44 -9.67 -11.74
N GLU A 93 10.83 -8.51 -12.01
CA GLU A 93 9.50 -8.17 -11.53
C GLU A 93 8.43 -9.15 -12.02
N ARG A 94 8.55 -9.63 -13.27
CA ARG A 94 7.61 -10.62 -13.83
C ARG A 94 7.76 -11.99 -13.16
N GLU A 95 8.98 -12.43 -12.91
CA GLU A 95 9.22 -13.71 -12.22
C GLU A 95 8.76 -13.63 -10.76
N HIS A 96 9.00 -12.49 -10.09
CA HIS A 96 8.46 -12.21 -8.75
C HIS A 96 6.93 -12.35 -8.72
N ILE A 97 6.20 -11.67 -9.60
CA ILE A 97 4.74 -11.75 -9.67
C ILE A 97 4.25 -13.18 -9.87
N LYS A 98 4.96 -13.95 -10.70
CA LYS A 98 4.62 -15.34 -10.97
C LYS A 98 4.83 -16.22 -9.73
N ASN A 99 5.92 -16.02 -9.00
CA ASN A 99 6.26 -16.81 -7.81
C ASN A 99 5.35 -16.50 -6.62
N PHE A 100 4.96 -15.23 -6.45
CA PHE A 100 4.15 -14.78 -5.31
C PHE A 100 2.71 -14.46 -5.68
N LYS A 101 2.23 -15.01 -6.81
CA LYS A 101 0.89 -14.73 -7.34
C LYS A 101 -0.20 -14.89 -6.28
N THR A 102 -0.13 -15.95 -5.47
CA THR A 102 -1.12 -16.22 -4.42
C THR A 102 -1.16 -15.11 -3.37
N SER A 103 0.00 -14.66 -2.87
CA SER A 103 0.08 -13.58 -1.87
C SER A 103 -0.37 -12.25 -2.47
N ILE A 104 0.11 -11.92 -3.68
CA ILE A 104 -0.23 -10.68 -4.40
C ILE A 104 -1.72 -10.62 -4.70
N GLU A 105 -2.33 -11.74 -5.10
CA GLU A 105 -3.74 -11.84 -5.44
C GLU A 105 -4.65 -12.17 -4.23
N SER A 106 -4.12 -12.23 -3.01
CA SER A 106 -4.90 -12.46 -1.78
C SER A 106 -5.71 -11.22 -1.35
N ILE A 107 -6.48 -11.36 -0.26
CA ILE A 107 -7.30 -10.30 0.35
C ILE A 107 -6.88 -10.12 1.82
N PRO A 108 -6.26 -8.99 2.19
CA PRO A 108 -5.80 -7.91 1.32
C PRO A 108 -4.60 -8.34 0.46
N SER A 109 -4.34 -7.64 -0.65
CA SER A 109 -3.17 -7.90 -1.51
C SER A 109 -1.88 -7.59 -0.75
N SER A 110 -0.94 -8.54 -0.68
CA SER A 110 0.36 -8.36 0.00
C SER A 110 1.16 -7.17 -0.54
N ALA A 111 0.96 -6.85 -1.82
CA ALA A 111 1.64 -5.75 -2.51
C ALA A 111 1.16 -4.38 -2.02
N LEU A 112 -0.06 -4.31 -1.48
CA LEU A 112 -0.70 -3.11 -0.97
C LEU A 112 -0.53 -3.01 0.54
N PHE A 113 -0.93 -4.08 1.22
CA PHE A 113 -1.21 -4.05 2.64
C PHE A 113 -1.13 -5.45 3.24
N GLN A 114 -0.32 -5.63 4.28
CA GLN A 114 -0.15 -6.88 5.01
C GLN A 114 -0.63 -6.71 6.45
N VAL A 115 -1.23 -7.74 7.02
CA VAL A 115 -1.77 -7.72 8.38
C VAL A 115 -1.00 -8.71 9.23
N VAL A 116 -0.46 -8.22 10.35
CA VAL A 116 0.26 -9.04 11.32
C VAL A 116 -0.37 -8.93 12.70
N PRO A 117 -0.21 -9.95 13.56
CA PRO A 117 -0.64 -9.86 14.95
C PRO A 117 0.00 -8.67 15.69
N GLU A 118 -0.71 -8.13 16.67
CA GLU A 118 -0.12 -7.17 17.60
C GLU A 118 0.98 -7.84 18.44
N GLY A 119 2.14 -7.17 18.53
CA GLY A 119 3.35 -7.69 19.18
C GLY A 119 4.34 -8.37 18.23
N THR A 120 4.04 -8.43 16.93
CA THR A 120 5.03 -8.80 15.91
C THR A 120 6.19 -7.81 15.93
N ASP A 121 7.42 -8.32 15.85
CA ASP A 121 8.61 -7.51 15.60
C ASP A 121 8.53 -6.95 14.18
N VAL A 122 8.06 -5.71 14.08
CA VAL A 122 7.81 -5.06 12.80
C VAL A 122 9.10 -4.73 12.06
N GLU A 123 10.21 -4.51 12.75
CA GLU A 123 11.50 -4.19 12.12
C GLU A 123 12.06 -5.41 11.40
N ASN A 124 12.01 -6.57 12.06
CA ASN A 124 12.47 -7.84 11.48
C ASN A 124 11.41 -8.56 10.64
N HIS A 125 10.19 -8.04 10.56
CA HIS A 125 9.16 -8.61 9.70
C HIS A 125 9.55 -8.48 8.22
N VAL A 126 9.48 -9.62 7.52
CA VAL A 126 9.75 -9.74 6.10
C VAL A 126 8.43 -9.90 5.36
N SER A 127 8.33 -9.25 4.20
CA SER A 127 7.15 -9.33 3.33
C SER A 127 6.79 -10.78 2.99
N GLU A 128 5.49 -11.07 2.90
CA GLU A 128 4.98 -12.34 2.35
C GLU A 128 5.45 -12.63 0.90
N GLU A 129 6.02 -11.63 0.24
CA GLU A 129 6.58 -11.70 -1.11
C GLU A 129 8.10 -11.88 -1.13
N THR A 130 8.74 -12.22 -0.01
CA THR A 130 10.17 -12.49 0.03
C THR A 130 10.41 -13.99 0.20
N HIS A 131 11.16 -14.61 -0.72
CA HIS A 131 11.47 -16.04 -0.64
C HIS A 131 12.62 -16.27 0.36
N PRO A 132 12.45 -17.11 1.40
CA PRO A 132 13.50 -17.34 2.40
C PRO A 132 14.74 -18.03 1.84
N VAL A 133 14.62 -18.78 0.73
CA VAL A 133 15.74 -19.51 0.08
C VAL A 133 16.43 -18.69 -1.02
N LEU A 134 15.81 -17.59 -1.48
CA LEU A 134 16.39 -16.73 -2.52
C LEU A 134 16.81 -15.37 -1.96
N SER A 135 17.03 -15.25 -0.64
CA SER A 135 17.45 -14.00 0.01
C SER A 135 18.79 -13.46 -0.50
N GLU A 136 19.55 -14.26 -1.26
CA GLU A 136 20.77 -13.85 -1.96
C GLU A 136 20.51 -13.27 -3.36
N GLN A 137 19.34 -13.54 -3.95
CA GLN A 137 18.88 -12.80 -5.14
C GLN A 137 18.19 -11.53 -4.66
N LEU A 138 18.59 -10.40 -5.23
CA LEU A 138 18.00 -9.08 -5.01
C LEU A 138 16.52 -9.10 -5.42
N ALA A 139 15.64 -9.60 -4.54
CA ALA A 139 14.22 -9.45 -4.72
C ALA A 139 13.94 -7.94 -4.80
N PRO A 140 13.17 -7.49 -5.82
CA PRO A 140 12.88 -6.08 -5.95
C PRO A 140 12.17 -5.58 -4.68
N ILE A 141 12.74 -4.55 -4.07
CA ILE A 141 12.19 -3.94 -2.86
C ILE A 141 11.01 -3.07 -3.25
N PHE A 142 9.82 -3.42 -2.76
CA PHE A 142 8.61 -2.62 -2.92
C PHE A 142 8.09 -2.16 -1.56
N PRO A 143 7.71 -0.89 -1.41
CA PRO A 143 7.03 -0.46 -0.20
C PRO A 143 5.65 -1.08 -0.10
N TYR A 144 5.24 -1.42 1.13
CA TYR A 144 3.91 -1.89 1.47
C TYR A 144 3.48 -1.32 2.83
N LEU A 145 2.18 -1.25 3.08
CA LEU A 145 1.65 -0.92 4.40
C LEU A 145 1.57 -2.17 5.27
N LEU A 146 2.04 -2.09 6.51
CA LEU A 146 1.94 -3.16 7.50
C LEU A 146 1.01 -2.73 8.63
N TRP A 147 -0.09 -3.46 8.86
CA TRP A 147 -1.01 -3.21 9.97
C TRP A 147 -0.87 -4.27 11.05
N SER A 148 -0.32 -3.85 12.18
CA SER A 148 -0.24 -4.67 13.38
C SER A 148 -1.52 -4.52 14.20
N THR A 149 -2.34 -5.57 14.23
CA THR A 149 -3.70 -5.55 14.82
C THR A 149 -4.07 -6.91 15.43
N ARG A 150 -4.99 -6.91 16.40
CA ARG A 150 -5.62 -8.12 16.95
C ARG A 150 -7.05 -8.33 16.47
N ASP A 151 -7.70 -7.29 16.00
CA ASP A 151 -9.17 -7.24 15.86
C ASP A 151 -9.65 -6.70 14.51
N PHE A 152 -8.73 -6.34 13.61
CA PHE A 152 -9.04 -5.69 12.33
C PHE A 152 -9.86 -4.40 12.48
N ARG A 153 -9.73 -3.71 13.62
CA ARG A 153 -10.40 -2.44 13.94
C ARG A 153 -9.45 -1.39 14.47
N SER A 154 -8.50 -1.79 15.30
CA SER A 154 -7.49 -0.93 15.93
C SER A 154 -6.08 -1.47 15.66
N GLY A 155 -5.04 -0.66 15.91
CA GLY A 155 -3.66 -1.13 15.77
C GLY A 155 -2.70 -0.03 15.31
N MET A 156 -1.50 -0.44 14.94
CA MET A 156 -0.46 0.45 14.41
C MET A 156 -0.24 0.18 12.92
N ILE A 157 -0.16 1.23 12.11
CA ILE A 157 0.17 1.12 10.69
C ILE A 157 1.57 1.67 10.45
N TYR A 158 2.35 0.87 9.73
CA TYR A 158 3.71 1.19 9.34
C TYR A 158 3.83 1.23 7.81
N LEU A 159 4.70 2.11 7.31
CA LEU A 159 5.24 2.03 5.96
C LEU A 159 6.52 1.19 6.02
N LYS A 160 6.51 0.04 5.36
CA LYS A 160 7.66 -0.86 5.28
C LYS A 160 8.35 -0.71 3.93
N ILE A 161 9.66 -0.49 3.95
CA ILE A 161 10.54 -0.41 2.78
C ILE A 161 11.79 -1.24 3.07
N ASP A 162 11.82 -2.49 2.63
CA ASP A 162 12.89 -3.44 2.98
C ASP A 162 13.07 -3.54 4.51
N LYS A 163 14.26 -3.18 5.02
CA LYS A 163 14.57 -3.16 6.45
C LYS A 163 14.06 -1.92 7.17
N LEU A 164 13.70 -0.86 6.44
CA LEU A 164 13.21 0.37 7.04
C LEU A 164 11.72 0.25 7.37
N CYS A 165 11.36 0.69 8.57
CA CYS A 165 10.00 0.65 9.09
C CYS A 165 9.65 2.01 9.68
N PHE A 166 8.65 2.69 9.11
CA PHE A 166 8.22 4.00 9.58
C PHE A 166 6.83 3.89 10.18
N LEU A 167 6.67 4.22 11.45
CA LEU A 167 5.34 4.36 12.05
C LEU A 167 4.62 5.53 11.39
N ILE A 168 3.50 5.25 10.71
CA ILE A 168 2.66 6.28 10.11
C ILE A 168 1.70 6.79 11.16
N GLU A 169 0.87 5.89 11.70
CA GLU A 169 -0.26 6.27 12.51
C GLU A 169 -0.83 5.10 13.33
N ARG A 170 -1.46 5.44 14.46
CA ARG A 170 -2.33 4.53 15.20
C ARG A 170 -3.75 4.58 14.65
N VAL A 171 -4.34 3.42 14.39
CA VAL A 171 -5.75 3.31 13.97
C VAL A 171 -6.65 3.55 15.17
N GLU A 172 -7.13 4.79 15.27
CA GLU A 172 -8.10 5.22 16.28
C GLU A 172 -9.46 5.53 15.66
N ASN A 173 -9.50 5.78 14.33
CA ASN A 173 -10.72 6.02 13.59
C ASN A 173 -10.62 5.52 12.14
N GLU A 174 -11.74 5.62 11.42
CA GLU A 174 -11.87 5.17 10.03
C GLU A 174 -10.93 5.88 9.05
N ASP A 175 -10.39 7.03 9.43
CA ASP A 175 -9.57 7.87 8.56
C ASP A 175 -8.07 7.57 8.70
N SER A 176 -7.63 6.92 9.78
CA SER A 176 -6.21 6.58 9.96
C SER A 176 -5.67 5.69 8.84
N ILE A 177 -6.46 4.72 8.38
CA ILE A 177 -6.05 3.83 7.27
C ILE A 177 -6.01 4.60 5.94
N LEU A 178 -6.94 5.52 5.73
CA LEU A 178 -6.93 6.36 4.52
C LEU A 178 -5.76 7.33 4.50
N ARG A 179 -5.41 7.91 5.65
CA ARG A 179 -4.21 8.76 5.79
C ARG A 179 -2.93 7.96 5.56
N ALA A 180 -2.84 6.75 6.11
CA ALA A 180 -1.70 5.87 5.86
C ALA A 180 -1.56 5.54 4.37
N PHE A 181 -2.67 5.27 3.69
CA PHE A 181 -2.67 5.03 2.25
C PHE A 181 -2.34 6.28 1.43
N ASP A 182 -2.77 7.44 1.87
CA ASP A 182 -2.39 8.70 1.23
C ASP A 182 -0.88 8.94 1.31
N ILE A 183 -0.31 8.79 2.52
CA ILE A 183 1.14 8.86 2.77
C ILE A 183 1.89 7.86 1.90
N PHE A 184 1.38 6.63 1.76
CA PHE A 184 1.90 5.62 0.86
C PHE A 184 1.96 6.12 -0.58
N ILE A 185 0.86 6.63 -1.15
CA ILE A 185 0.90 7.18 -2.52
C ILE A 185 1.85 8.38 -2.62
N LYS A 186 1.87 9.29 -1.64
CA LYS A 186 2.74 10.46 -1.70
C LYS A 186 4.23 10.13 -1.57
N ALA A 187 4.58 9.10 -0.83
CA ALA A 187 5.96 8.61 -0.75
C ALA A 187 6.51 8.24 -2.15
N HIS A 188 5.63 7.82 -3.07
CA HIS A 188 5.98 7.64 -4.49
C HIS A 188 6.56 8.92 -5.10
N HIS A 189 5.88 10.03 -4.90
CA HIS A 189 6.16 11.28 -5.59
C HIS A 189 7.29 12.06 -4.92
N VAL A 190 7.40 11.96 -3.58
CA VAL A 190 8.42 12.68 -2.82
C VAL A 190 9.77 11.96 -2.85
N PHE A 191 9.77 10.64 -2.68
CA PHE A 191 11.01 9.85 -2.57
C PHE A 191 11.30 9.02 -3.83
N MET A 192 10.51 9.17 -4.90
CA MET A 192 10.62 8.38 -6.14
C MET A 192 10.55 6.86 -5.91
N LEU A 193 9.86 6.41 -4.85
CA LEU A 193 9.75 5.00 -4.53
C LEU A 193 9.05 4.22 -5.65
N LYS A 194 9.63 3.10 -6.07
CA LYS A 194 8.98 2.21 -7.03
C LYS A 194 8.06 1.25 -6.29
N TYR A 195 6.78 1.33 -6.59
CA TYR A 195 5.77 0.41 -6.06
C TYR A 195 5.67 -0.87 -6.87
N HIS A 196 5.14 -1.91 -6.23
CA HIS A 196 4.93 -3.21 -6.85
C HIS A 196 4.12 -3.04 -8.17
N PRO A 197 4.57 -3.63 -9.31
CA PRO A 197 3.96 -3.41 -10.62
C PRO A 197 2.47 -3.75 -10.69
N TYR A 198 2.01 -4.68 -9.84
CA TYR A 198 0.60 -5.03 -9.70
C TYR A 198 -0.28 -3.83 -9.31
N LEU A 199 0.24 -2.89 -8.53
CA LEU A 199 -0.50 -1.70 -8.09
C LEU A 199 -0.26 -0.49 -8.99
N ARG A 200 0.96 -0.40 -9.54
CA ARG A 200 1.51 0.82 -10.15
C ARG A 200 0.71 1.35 -11.35
N THR A 201 0.05 0.50 -12.13
CA THR A 201 -0.60 0.94 -13.38
C THR A 201 -2.04 1.41 -13.22
N THR A 202 -2.79 0.88 -12.26
CA THR A 202 -4.25 1.13 -12.21
C THR A 202 -4.74 1.61 -10.86
N LEU A 203 -4.22 1.05 -9.76
CA LEU A 203 -4.53 1.60 -8.44
C LEU A 203 -3.93 3.00 -8.29
N PHE A 204 -2.64 3.16 -8.60
CA PHE A 204 -1.97 4.47 -8.54
C PHE A 204 -2.61 5.46 -9.51
N ASP A 205 -2.95 5.04 -10.72
CA ASP A 205 -3.64 5.88 -11.71
C ASP A 205 -4.99 6.41 -11.20
N TYR A 206 -5.76 5.57 -10.49
CA TYR A 206 -7.00 5.99 -9.84
C TYR A 206 -6.73 7.08 -8.79
N PHE A 207 -5.77 6.86 -7.89
CA PHE A 207 -5.48 7.84 -6.84
C PHE A 207 -4.85 9.13 -7.40
N GLU A 208 -3.90 9.05 -8.33
CA GLU A 208 -3.33 10.20 -9.05
C GLU A 208 -4.43 11.04 -9.74
N SER A 209 -5.49 10.40 -10.24
CA SER A 209 -6.65 11.12 -10.77
C SER A 209 -7.48 11.83 -9.69
N LEU A 210 -7.60 11.26 -8.48
CA LEU A 210 -8.25 11.92 -7.34
C LEU A 210 -7.47 13.15 -6.88
N TYR A 211 -6.13 13.04 -6.87
CA TYR A 211 -5.22 14.16 -6.60
C TYR A 211 -5.21 15.21 -7.71
N GLY A 212 -5.76 14.92 -8.89
CA GLY A 212 -5.72 15.82 -10.05
C GLY A 212 -4.33 15.95 -10.70
N ILE A 213 -3.43 15.00 -10.44
CA ILE A 213 -2.06 14.98 -10.97
C ILE A 213 -2.07 14.65 -12.46
N LYS A 214 -2.97 13.75 -12.88
CA LYS A 214 -3.10 13.34 -14.28
C LYS A 214 -4.51 12.85 -14.62
N THR A 215 -4.83 12.87 -15.91
CA THR A 215 -6.04 12.24 -16.45
C THR A 215 -5.92 10.70 -16.33
N PRO A 216 -6.96 9.99 -15.84
CA PRO A 216 -6.89 8.55 -15.68
C PRO A 216 -6.81 7.83 -17.03
N LEU A 217 -6.12 6.70 -17.06
CA LEU A 217 -6.11 5.79 -18.20
C LEU A 217 -7.51 5.25 -18.50
N ASN A 218 -7.73 4.81 -19.74
CA ASN A 218 -9.06 4.36 -20.21
C ASN A 218 -9.73 3.31 -19.31
N SER A 219 -8.97 2.38 -18.73
CA SER A 219 -9.51 1.36 -17.82
C SER A 219 -10.06 1.98 -16.53
N VAL A 220 -9.30 2.90 -15.93
CA VAL A 220 -9.70 3.63 -14.72
C VAL A 220 -10.81 4.63 -15.03
N ALA A 221 -10.75 5.33 -16.16
CA ALA A 221 -11.79 6.26 -16.60
C ALA A 221 -13.16 5.56 -16.78
N ARG A 222 -13.17 4.33 -17.29
CA ARG A 222 -14.40 3.51 -17.37
C ARG A 222 -14.95 3.16 -16.00
N PHE A 223 -14.08 2.76 -15.07
CA PHE A 223 -14.48 2.50 -13.68
C PHE A 223 -15.06 3.76 -13.02
N VAL A 224 -14.36 4.89 -13.10
CA VAL A 224 -14.83 6.19 -12.57
C VAL A 224 -16.17 6.59 -13.19
N THR A 225 -16.35 6.42 -14.50
CA THR A 225 -17.62 6.68 -15.18
C THR A 225 -18.73 5.77 -14.67
N ALA A 226 -18.44 4.48 -14.48
CA ALA A 226 -19.40 3.54 -13.94
C ALA A 226 -19.84 3.91 -12.51
N LEU A 227 -18.91 4.35 -11.66
CA LEU A 227 -19.25 4.87 -10.33
C LEU A 227 -20.14 6.10 -10.41
N ARG A 228 -19.84 7.06 -11.29
CA ARG A 228 -20.64 8.28 -11.48
C ARG A 228 -22.06 8.00 -11.95
N ASN A 229 -22.26 6.94 -12.74
CA ASN A 229 -23.59 6.54 -13.21
C ASN A 229 -24.42 5.80 -12.14
N MET A 230 -23.83 5.51 -10.97
CA MET A 230 -24.55 4.99 -9.80
C MET A 230 -25.00 6.10 -8.85
N ASN A 231 -24.59 7.36 -9.09
CA ASN A 231 -25.06 8.54 -8.36
C ASN A 231 -26.48 8.94 -8.75
#